data_AF-A0A1M6HK15-F1
#
_entry.id   AF-A0A1M6HK15-F1
#
_cell.length_a   1.000
_cell.length_b   1.000
_cell.length_c   1.000
_cell.angle_alpha   90.00
_cell.angle_beta   90.00
_cell.angle_gamma   90.00
#
_symmetry.space_group_name_H-M   'P 1'
#
loop_
_entity.id
_entity.type
_entity.pdbx_description
1 polymer ?
#
loop_
_entity_poly.entity_id
_entity_poly.type
_entity_poly.pdbx_seq_one_letter_code
_entity_poly.pdbx_strand_id
1 'polypeptide(L)'
;MKVLFFLSIFFSLNIYSQKTIEPGIYLSNDRLEYITILNDTDFGYTSFLNESPYLHDQKKIKQSFCGTHIFEINKQGIGTFEIIDSKLKLNFGIKEKPLDSIKINKVTPAKYVDSSSVNFKIKTYSNKEIENVVLGVSIKSDDGKIDTNTGFESEKVIKLNKNQFPITFIVNDEKEITLEEPKTDYFIYLFFNVTKIGRLDRLENKSFILDQLLKIESK
;
A
#
# COMPACT_ATOMS: atom_id res chain seq x y z
N MET A 1 56.87 22.29 -9.71
CA MET A 1 55.97 21.26 -9.14
C MET A 1 54.83 21.85 -8.29
N LYS A 2 54.28 23.02 -8.63
CA LYS A 2 53.12 23.63 -7.93
C LYS A 2 51.90 23.87 -8.83
N VAL A 3 52.07 23.79 -10.15
CA VAL A 3 51.01 24.04 -11.14
C VAL A 3 50.18 22.78 -11.45
N LEU A 4 50.75 21.58 -11.27
CA LEU A 4 50.02 20.32 -11.52
C LEU A 4 48.97 19.99 -10.43
N PHE A 5 49.12 20.50 -9.21
CA PHE A 5 48.22 20.19 -8.10
C PHE A 5 46.90 20.97 -8.17
N PHE A 6 46.86 22.07 -8.91
CA PHE A 6 45.63 22.85 -9.10
C PHE A 6 44.72 22.25 -10.18
N LEU A 7 45.25 21.48 -11.14
CA LEU A 7 44.43 20.88 -12.21
C LEU A 7 43.62 19.66 -11.73
N SER A 8 44.09 18.94 -10.71
CA SER A 8 43.37 17.80 -10.13
C SER A 8 42.18 18.20 -9.24
N ILE A 9 42.18 19.43 -8.71
CA ILE A 9 41.11 19.93 -7.82
C ILE A 9 39.88 20.40 -8.61
N PHE A 10 40.04 20.78 -9.88
CA PHE A 10 38.90 21.13 -10.75
C PHE A 10 38.11 19.91 -11.25
N PHE A 11 38.70 18.71 -11.26
CA PHE A 11 37.97 17.49 -11.65
C PHE A 11 37.09 16.92 -10.52
N SER A 12 37.35 17.28 -9.26
CA SER A 12 36.57 16.82 -8.10
C SER A 12 35.29 17.63 -7.81
N LEU A 13 35.02 18.69 -8.57
CA LEU A 13 33.81 19.53 -8.41
C LEU A 13 32.75 19.28 -9.49
N ASN A 14 32.72 18.09 -10.10
CA ASN A 14 31.48 17.59 -10.69
C ASN A 14 30.53 17.17 -9.55
N ILE A 15 30.15 18.14 -8.72
CA ILE A 15 28.92 18.05 -7.94
C ILE A 15 27.83 18.11 -9.01
N TYR A 16 27.47 16.96 -9.56
CA TYR A 16 26.29 16.82 -10.41
C TYR A 16 25.13 17.33 -9.57
N SER A 17 24.67 18.55 -9.86
CA SER A 17 23.43 19.07 -9.32
C SER A 17 22.34 18.12 -9.80
N GLN A 18 21.96 17.17 -8.95
CA GLN A 18 20.90 16.24 -9.24
C GLN A 18 19.64 17.07 -9.48
N LYS A 19 19.00 16.89 -10.64
CA LYS A 19 17.73 17.56 -10.91
C LYS A 19 16.76 17.20 -9.79
N THR A 20 16.08 18.20 -9.25
CA THR A 20 15.00 18.01 -8.29
C THR A 20 13.67 18.06 -9.02
N ILE A 21 12.65 17.45 -8.44
CA ILE A 21 11.26 17.60 -8.87
C ILE A 21 10.48 18.21 -7.72
N GLU A 22 9.64 19.19 -8.02
CA GLU A 22 8.78 19.81 -7.01
C GLU A 22 7.51 18.98 -6.82
N PRO A 23 6.90 19.02 -5.62
CA PRO A 23 5.54 18.51 -5.43
C PRO A 23 4.58 19.09 -6.46
N GLY A 24 3.67 18.27 -6.93
CA GLY A 24 2.70 18.65 -7.95
C GLY A 24 2.38 17.53 -8.91
N ILE A 25 1.74 17.91 -9.99
CA ILE A 25 1.13 16.98 -10.93
C ILE A 25 1.86 17.05 -12.25
N TYR A 26 2.26 15.90 -12.76
CA TYR A 26 3.04 15.76 -13.98
C TYR A 26 2.36 14.81 -14.95
N LEU A 27 2.32 15.20 -16.23
CA LEU A 27 1.79 14.40 -17.32
C LEU A 27 2.93 13.86 -18.19
N SER A 28 2.78 12.63 -18.67
CA SER A 28 3.55 12.14 -19.82
C SER A 28 3.29 12.98 -21.08
N ASN A 29 4.18 12.88 -22.07
CA ASN A 29 4.05 13.58 -23.35
C ASN A 29 2.75 13.23 -24.10
N ASP A 30 2.34 11.97 -24.07
CA ASP A 30 1.07 11.51 -24.64
C ASP A 30 -0.14 11.88 -23.78
N ARG A 31 0.10 12.41 -22.59
CA ARG A 31 -0.86 12.84 -21.57
C ARG A 31 -1.81 11.73 -21.11
N LEU A 32 -1.43 10.47 -21.31
CA LEU A 32 -2.19 9.31 -20.84
C LEU A 32 -1.72 8.83 -19.47
N GLU A 33 -0.55 9.27 -19.00
CA GLU A 33 0.00 8.92 -17.70
C GLU A 33 0.11 10.15 -16.82
N TYR A 34 -0.29 9.96 -15.57
CA TYR A 34 -0.45 11.00 -14.57
C TYR A 34 0.36 10.62 -13.34
N ILE A 35 1.27 11.50 -12.94
CA ILE A 35 2.18 11.30 -11.81
C ILE A 35 1.98 12.45 -10.84
N THR A 36 1.40 12.15 -9.69
CA THR A 36 1.33 13.09 -8.57
C THR A 36 2.56 12.90 -7.71
N ILE A 37 3.47 13.86 -7.73
CA ILE A 37 4.57 13.98 -6.79
C ILE A 37 4.01 14.60 -5.51
N LEU A 38 4.11 13.86 -4.42
CA LEU A 38 3.72 14.33 -3.09
C LEU A 38 4.93 14.95 -2.39
N ASN A 39 5.04 14.80 -1.08
CA ASN A 39 6.19 15.25 -0.31
C ASN A 39 7.27 14.16 -0.27
N ASP A 40 8.51 14.60 -0.07
CA ASP A 40 9.71 13.77 0.06
C ASP A 40 9.97 12.88 -1.16
N THR A 41 9.51 11.62 -1.11
CA THR A 41 9.78 10.60 -2.14
C THR A 41 8.53 9.87 -2.59
N ASP A 42 7.33 10.27 -2.17
CA ASP A 42 6.11 9.52 -2.45
C ASP A 42 5.43 10.00 -3.74
N PHE A 43 4.82 9.06 -4.47
CA PHE A 43 4.02 9.39 -5.64
C PHE A 43 2.70 8.60 -5.74
N GLY A 44 1.74 9.21 -6.42
CA GLY A 44 0.56 8.54 -6.96
C GLY A 44 0.62 8.49 -8.49
N TYR A 45 0.12 7.40 -9.09
CA TYR A 45 0.14 7.18 -10.53
C TYR A 45 -1.20 6.69 -11.03
N THR A 46 -1.63 7.24 -12.17
CA THR A 46 -2.79 6.76 -12.92
C THR A 46 -2.47 6.83 -14.41
N SER A 47 -2.87 5.81 -15.15
CA SER A 47 -2.86 5.82 -16.61
C SER A 47 -4.25 5.53 -17.15
N PHE A 48 -4.53 6.09 -18.32
CA PHE A 48 -5.81 5.93 -19.03
C PHE A 48 -5.61 5.11 -20.29
N LEU A 49 -6.64 4.37 -20.73
CA LEU A 49 -6.53 3.51 -21.91
C LEU A 49 -6.41 4.31 -23.21
N ASN A 50 -7.33 5.26 -23.42
CA ASN A 50 -7.48 5.96 -24.71
C ASN A 50 -7.52 7.49 -24.55
N GLU A 51 -8.09 7.98 -23.46
CA GLU A 51 -8.31 9.41 -23.22
C GLU A 51 -8.16 9.73 -21.74
N SER A 52 -7.48 10.83 -21.44
CA SER A 52 -7.35 11.35 -20.07
C SER A 52 -8.21 12.60 -19.87
N PRO A 53 -8.64 12.88 -18.63
CA PRO A 53 -9.40 14.09 -18.31
C PRO A 53 -8.66 15.40 -18.61
N TYR A 54 -7.32 15.36 -18.76
CA TYR A 54 -6.48 16.52 -19.04
C TYR A 54 -6.30 16.80 -20.54
N LEU A 55 -6.74 15.87 -21.41
CA LEU A 55 -6.84 16.06 -22.85
C LEU A 55 -8.23 16.53 -23.30
N HIS A 56 -9.23 16.43 -22.43
CA HIS A 56 -10.62 16.63 -22.81
C HIS A 56 -10.96 18.13 -22.89
N ASP A 57 -11.06 18.64 -24.11
CA ASP A 57 -11.65 19.93 -24.39
C ASP A 57 -13.17 19.84 -24.11
N GLN A 58 -13.64 20.47 -23.04
CA GLN A 58 -15.04 20.41 -22.56
C GLN A 58 -16.10 20.71 -23.64
N LYS A 59 -15.68 21.27 -24.79
CA LYS A 59 -16.51 21.65 -25.93
C LYS A 59 -16.87 20.51 -26.90
N LYS A 60 -16.33 19.29 -26.75
CA LYS A 60 -16.52 18.17 -27.71
C LYS A 60 -17.21 16.92 -27.13
N ILE A 61 -18.18 17.08 -26.23
CA ILE A 61 -18.98 15.96 -25.71
C ILE A 61 -19.85 15.39 -26.83
N LYS A 62 -19.45 14.26 -27.44
CA LYS A 62 -20.39 13.34 -28.08
C LYS A 62 -20.95 12.43 -27.00
N GLN A 63 -22.25 12.57 -26.75
CA GLN A 63 -23.02 11.86 -25.73
C GLN A 63 -22.79 10.33 -25.72
N SER A 64 -22.71 9.75 -24.51
CA SER A 64 -23.20 8.40 -24.22
C SER A 64 -23.50 8.22 -22.73
N PHE A 65 -24.57 7.46 -22.45
CA PHE A 65 -25.22 7.06 -21.19
C PHE A 65 -25.21 8.03 -19.99
N CYS A 66 -26.36 8.65 -19.70
CA CYS A 66 -26.59 9.63 -18.61
C CYS A 66 -25.72 10.90 -18.63
N GLY A 67 -25.15 11.26 -19.78
CA GLY A 67 -24.51 12.58 -19.99
C GLY A 67 -23.17 12.78 -19.27
N THR A 68 -22.63 11.74 -18.61
CA THR A 68 -21.32 11.79 -17.95
C THR A 68 -20.28 11.09 -18.82
N HIS A 69 -19.26 11.81 -19.27
CA HIS A 69 -18.13 11.21 -19.98
C HIS A 69 -17.27 10.42 -18.98
N ILE A 70 -17.05 9.13 -19.24
CA ILE A 70 -16.27 8.25 -18.37
C ILE A 70 -14.88 8.09 -18.97
N PHE A 71 -13.85 8.44 -18.20
CA PHE A 71 -12.45 8.15 -18.55
C PHE A 71 -12.08 6.75 -18.04
N GLU A 72 -11.69 5.86 -18.94
CA GLU A 72 -11.34 4.49 -18.59
C GLU A 72 -9.90 4.41 -18.09
N ILE A 73 -9.77 4.04 -16.82
CA ILE A 73 -8.49 3.88 -16.13
C ILE A 73 -7.87 2.54 -16.55
N ASN A 74 -6.65 2.59 -17.08
CA ASN A 74 -5.87 1.42 -17.45
C ASN A 74 -5.16 0.83 -16.22
N LYS A 75 -4.33 1.63 -15.56
CA LYS A 75 -3.49 1.20 -14.43
C LYS A 75 -3.43 2.29 -13.36
N GLN A 76 -3.38 1.90 -12.09
CA GLN A 76 -3.16 2.81 -10.97
C GLN A 76 -2.13 2.23 -10.03
N GLY A 77 -1.36 3.09 -9.38
CA GLY A 77 -0.47 2.65 -8.32
C GLY A 77 0.11 3.78 -7.51
N ILE A 78 0.79 3.40 -6.44
CA ILE A 78 1.53 4.30 -5.56
C ILE A 78 2.91 3.70 -5.31
N GLY A 79 3.82 4.49 -4.79
CA GLY A 79 5.13 4.01 -4.40
C GLY A 79 6.08 5.14 -4.08
N THR A 80 7.37 4.83 -4.19
CA THR A 80 8.43 5.82 -4.00
C THR A 80 9.12 6.14 -5.32
N PHE A 81 9.61 7.37 -5.46
CA PHE A 81 10.37 7.79 -6.61
C PHE A 81 11.80 8.17 -6.24
N GLU A 82 12.69 8.04 -7.22
CA GLU A 82 14.05 8.56 -7.15
C GLU A 82 14.38 9.29 -8.46
N ILE A 83 15.28 10.26 -8.40
CA ILE A 83 15.79 10.93 -9.60
C ILE A 83 17.22 10.49 -9.84
N ILE A 84 17.48 9.81 -10.96
CA ILE A 84 18.83 9.39 -11.34
C ILE A 84 19.04 9.77 -12.80
N ASP A 85 20.15 10.42 -13.13
CA ASP A 85 20.51 10.81 -14.50
C ASP A 85 19.40 11.58 -15.25
N SER A 86 18.79 12.57 -14.58
CA SER A 86 17.65 13.34 -15.11
C SER A 86 16.40 12.52 -15.45
N LYS A 87 16.28 11.32 -14.89
CA LYS A 87 15.08 10.48 -15.01
C LYS A 87 14.39 10.32 -13.68
N LEU A 88 13.07 10.50 -13.68
CA LEU A 88 12.18 10.15 -12.59
C LEU A 88 11.91 8.64 -12.68
N LYS A 89 12.42 7.86 -11.73
CA LYS A 89 12.13 6.43 -11.62
C LYS A 89 11.03 6.24 -10.60
N LEU A 90 9.93 5.62 -11.02
CA LEU A 90 8.80 5.23 -10.19
C LEU A 90 8.98 3.79 -9.77
N ASN A 91 9.26 3.59 -8.48
CA ASN A 91 9.30 2.27 -7.87
C ASN A 91 7.91 1.99 -7.31
N PHE A 92 7.12 1.24 -8.06
CA PHE A 92 5.79 0.86 -7.61
C PHE A 92 5.94 -0.11 -6.44
N GLY A 93 5.39 0.29 -5.29
CA GLY A 93 5.33 -0.60 -4.15
C GLY A 93 4.35 -1.73 -4.45
N ILE A 94 4.77 -2.97 -4.27
CA ILE A 94 3.84 -3.98 -3.77
C ILE A 94 3.88 -3.84 -2.25
N LYS A 95 2.70 -3.86 -1.62
CA LYS A 95 2.47 -3.85 -0.17
C LYS A 95 2.25 -2.46 0.40
N GLU A 96 0.99 -2.13 0.49
CA GLU A 96 0.54 -1.79 1.83
C GLU A 96 0.09 -3.09 2.52
N LYS A 97 0.62 -3.34 3.72
CA LYS A 97 0.12 -4.44 4.56
C LYS A 97 -1.33 -4.14 4.86
N PRO A 98 -2.27 -5.03 4.47
CA PRO A 98 -3.67 -4.69 4.61
C PRO A 98 -4.09 -4.64 6.06
N LEU A 99 -3.41 -5.37 6.96
CA LEU A 99 -3.61 -5.26 8.39
C LEU A 99 -3.15 -3.89 8.88
N ASP A 100 -4.13 -3.06 9.22
CA ASP A 100 -3.95 -1.64 9.53
C ASP A 100 -3.89 -1.42 11.04
N SER A 101 -4.75 -2.11 11.80
CA SER A 101 -4.75 -2.03 13.26
C SER A 101 -5.22 -3.32 13.92
N ILE A 102 -4.84 -3.46 15.21
CA ILE A 102 -5.26 -4.56 16.07
C ILE A 102 -5.84 -3.97 17.34
N LYS A 103 -6.98 -4.51 17.77
CA LYS A 103 -7.54 -4.26 19.11
C LYS A 103 -7.73 -5.56 19.85
N ILE A 104 -7.24 -5.63 21.08
CA ILE A 104 -7.34 -6.81 21.93
C ILE A 104 -8.19 -6.45 23.14
N ASN A 105 -9.32 -7.12 23.30
CA ASN A 105 -10.13 -7.05 24.51
C ASN A 105 -9.99 -8.35 25.29
N LYS A 106 -9.91 -8.23 26.62
CA LYS A 106 -9.80 -9.34 27.56
C LYS A 106 -11.09 -9.42 28.38
N VAL A 107 -11.60 -10.63 28.58
CA VAL A 107 -12.73 -10.88 29.47
C VAL A 107 -12.36 -12.03 30.40
N THR A 108 -12.43 -11.80 31.71
CA THR A 108 -12.27 -12.87 32.69
C THR A 108 -13.61 -13.60 32.85
N PRO A 109 -13.68 -14.92 32.58
CA PRO A 109 -14.92 -15.68 32.73
C PRO A 109 -15.41 -15.65 34.17
N ALA A 110 -16.73 -15.51 34.36
CA ALA A 110 -17.35 -15.49 35.70
C ALA A 110 -17.24 -16.83 36.45
N LYS A 111 -16.95 -17.93 35.74
CA LYS A 111 -16.74 -19.26 36.32
C LYS A 111 -15.35 -19.75 35.99
N TYR A 112 -14.75 -20.51 36.91
CA TYR A 112 -13.45 -21.13 36.71
C TYR A 112 -13.51 -22.12 35.53
N VAL A 113 -12.70 -21.89 34.51
CA VAL A 113 -12.51 -22.80 33.38
C VAL A 113 -11.01 -22.97 33.14
N ASP A 114 -10.55 -24.20 32.89
CA ASP A 114 -9.13 -24.50 32.63
C ASP A 114 -8.71 -24.20 31.16
N SER A 115 -9.57 -23.50 30.43
CA SER A 115 -9.40 -23.11 29.03
C SER A 115 -9.69 -21.63 28.81
N SER A 116 -9.01 -21.05 27.84
CA SER A 116 -9.28 -19.72 27.28
C SER A 116 -9.86 -19.85 25.88
N SER A 117 -10.84 -19.01 25.55
CA SER A 117 -11.31 -18.81 24.19
C SER A 117 -10.62 -17.61 23.56
N VAL A 118 -9.97 -17.81 22.42
CA VAL A 118 -9.38 -16.75 21.60
C VAL A 118 -10.25 -16.58 20.35
N ASN A 119 -10.99 -15.49 20.25
CA ASN A 119 -11.83 -15.15 19.12
C ASN A 119 -11.13 -14.06 18.28
N PHE A 120 -10.63 -14.45 17.11
CA PHE A 120 -10.16 -13.55 16.08
C PHE A 120 -11.36 -13.06 15.24
N LYS A 121 -11.58 -11.75 15.23
CA LYS A 121 -12.63 -11.10 14.45
C LYS A 121 -11.99 -10.28 13.34
N ILE A 122 -12.22 -10.69 12.09
CA ILE A 122 -11.56 -10.12 10.93
C ILE A 122 -12.51 -9.09 10.33
N LYS A 123 -12.13 -7.82 10.41
CA LYS A 123 -12.91 -6.68 9.94
C LYS A 123 -12.22 -5.97 8.80
N THR A 124 -13.01 -5.47 7.87
CA THR A 124 -12.56 -4.72 6.72
C THR A 124 -13.26 -3.37 6.64
N TYR A 125 -12.61 -2.41 6.02
CA TYR A 125 -13.25 -1.18 5.56
C TYR A 125 -12.88 -0.95 4.11
N SER A 126 -13.91 -0.80 3.27
CA SER A 126 -13.81 -0.48 1.86
C SER A 126 -14.71 0.71 1.53
N ASN A 127 -14.27 1.56 0.60
CA ASN A 127 -15.12 2.61 0.01
C ASN A 127 -15.99 2.10 -1.15
N LYS A 128 -15.81 0.85 -1.61
CA LYS A 128 -16.64 0.21 -2.64
C LYS A 128 -16.78 -1.29 -2.38
N GLU A 129 -17.93 -1.86 -2.73
CA GLU A 129 -18.11 -3.32 -2.77
C GLU A 129 -17.01 -3.93 -3.66
N ILE A 130 -16.08 -4.66 -3.04
CA ILE A 130 -15.10 -5.46 -3.77
C ILE A 130 -15.82 -6.75 -4.12
N GLU A 131 -16.57 -6.75 -5.22
CA GLU A 131 -17.08 -7.99 -5.77
C GLU A 131 -15.90 -8.87 -6.22
N ASN A 132 -15.92 -10.14 -5.80
CA ASN A 132 -15.11 -11.25 -6.32
C ASN A 132 -13.61 -11.31 -5.97
N VAL A 133 -13.15 -10.68 -4.87
CA VAL A 133 -11.80 -10.96 -4.34
C VAL A 133 -11.90 -11.74 -3.03
N VAL A 134 -11.61 -13.05 -3.08
CA VAL A 134 -11.49 -13.90 -1.89
C VAL A 134 -10.10 -13.68 -1.30
N LEU A 135 -10.02 -12.90 -0.23
CA LEU A 135 -8.78 -12.66 0.51
C LEU A 135 -8.84 -13.44 1.83
N GLY A 136 -7.79 -14.22 2.07
CA GLY A 136 -7.63 -15.05 3.26
C GLY A 136 -6.74 -14.37 4.30
N VAL A 137 -7.04 -14.64 5.57
CA VAL A 137 -6.21 -14.35 6.73
C VAL A 137 -5.70 -15.67 7.28
N SER A 138 -4.37 -15.82 7.30
CA SER A 138 -3.69 -16.94 7.96
C SER A 138 -3.37 -16.55 9.41
N ILE A 139 -3.62 -17.49 10.32
CA ILE A 139 -3.34 -17.37 11.75
C ILE A 139 -2.60 -18.63 12.17
N LYS A 140 -1.32 -18.49 12.51
CA LYS A 140 -0.46 -19.60 12.94
C LYS A 140 0.01 -19.38 14.37
N SER A 141 0.16 -20.44 15.16
CA SER A 141 0.91 -20.34 16.41
C SER A 141 2.41 -20.51 16.13
N ASP A 142 3.23 -19.84 16.94
CA ASP A 142 4.69 -19.97 16.95
C ASP A 142 5.17 -21.40 17.19
N ASP A 143 4.45 -22.18 17.99
CA ASP A 143 4.72 -23.60 18.23
C ASP A 143 4.29 -24.53 17.07
N GLY A 144 3.71 -23.96 16.01
CA GLY A 144 3.27 -24.66 14.80
C GLY A 144 2.08 -25.61 14.98
N LYS A 145 1.49 -25.70 16.18
CA LYS A 145 0.36 -26.62 16.44
C LYS A 145 -0.98 -26.08 15.93
N ILE A 146 -1.06 -24.77 15.71
CA ILE A 146 -2.24 -24.10 15.21
C ILE A 146 -1.86 -23.48 13.88
N ASP A 147 -2.55 -23.88 12.82
CA ASP A 147 -2.48 -23.25 11.51
C ASP A 147 -3.90 -23.21 10.95
N THR A 148 -4.44 -22.01 10.77
CA THR A 148 -5.78 -21.85 10.27
C THR A 148 -5.91 -20.66 9.36
N ASN A 149 -6.79 -20.79 8.37
CA ASN A 149 -7.14 -19.72 7.45
C ASN A 149 -8.60 -19.35 7.65
N THR A 150 -8.90 -18.07 7.49
CA THR A 150 -10.25 -17.53 7.58
C THR A 150 -10.44 -16.38 6.60
N GLY A 151 -11.68 -16.04 6.24
CA GLY A 151 -11.97 -14.97 5.29
C GLY A 151 -12.09 -13.59 5.94
N PHE A 152 -12.23 -12.56 5.11
CA PHE A 152 -12.68 -11.25 5.59
C PHE A 152 -14.13 -11.29 6.09
N GLU A 153 -14.47 -10.39 7.02
CA GLU A 153 -15.76 -10.34 7.74
C GLU A 153 -16.14 -11.62 8.48
N SER A 154 -15.18 -12.49 8.75
CA SER A 154 -15.39 -13.75 9.46
C SER A 154 -14.87 -13.69 10.90
N GLU A 155 -15.26 -14.71 11.67
CA GLU A 155 -14.73 -14.95 13.01
C GLU A 155 -14.06 -16.32 13.07
N LYS A 156 -12.92 -16.40 13.76
CA LYS A 156 -12.22 -17.65 14.04
C LYS A 156 -12.01 -17.80 15.54
N VAL A 157 -12.63 -18.83 16.10
CA VAL A 157 -12.49 -19.17 17.52
C VAL A 157 -11.51 -20.32 17.70
N ILE A 158 -10.58 -20.14 18.63
CA ILE A 158 -9.55 -21.11 19.00
C ILE A 158 -9.66 -21.32 20.51
N LYS A 159 -9.75 -22.58 20.94
CA LYS A 159 -9.72 -22.92 22.37
C LYS A 159 -8.31 -23.32 22.76
N LEU A 160 -7.82 -22.73 23.84
CA LEU A 160 -6.50 -23.00 24.38
C LEU A 160 -6.61 -23.50 25.82
N ASN A 161 -5.84 -24.52 26.15
CA ASN A 161 -5.67 -24.97 27.53
C ASN A 161 -4.69 -24.03 28.26
N LYS A 162 -4.80 -23.93 29.58
CA LYS A 162 -3.90 -23.09 30.41
C LYS A 162 -2.40 -23.35 30.20
N ASN A 163 -2.02 -24.58 29.85
CA ASN A 163 -0.62 -24.98 29.64
C ASN A 163 -0.06 -24.54 28.28
N GLN A 164 -0.91 -24.02 27.39
CA GLN A 164 -0.47 -23.47 26.10
C GLN A 164 -0.06 -22.00 26.22
N PHE A 165 -0.22 -21.38 27.40
CA PHE A 165 0.21 -20.00 27.63
C PHE A 165 1.63 -19.97 28.22
N PRO A 166 2.44 -18.94 27.87
CA PRO A 166 2.14 -17.94 26.85
C PRO A 166 2.19 -18.52 25.42
N ILE A 167 1.42 -17.94 24.50
CA ILE A 167 1.41 -18.34 23.08
C ILE A 167 1.50 -17.11 22.19
N THR A 168 2.25 -17.21 21.09
CA THR A 168 2.30 -16.16 20.07
C THR A 168 1.59 -16.61 18.81
N PHE A 169 0.66 -15.80 18.33
CA PHE A 169 0.04 -15.98 17.03
C PHE A 169 0.70 -15.08 15.99
N ILE A 170 1.05 -15.66 14.83
CA ILE A 170 1.57 -14.97 13.66
C ILE A 170 0.43 -14.86 12.64
N VAL A 171 -0.02 -13.63 12.40
CA VAL A 171 -1.07 -13.30 11.43
C VAL A 171 -0.42 -12.94 10.10
N ASN A 172 -0.85 -13.62 9.02
CA ASN A 172 -0.36 -13.45 7.64
C ASN A 172 1.17 -13.49 7.51
N ASP A 173 1.86 -14.31 8.32
CA ASP A 173 3.33 -14.40 8.36
C ASP A 173 4.02 -13.04 8.63
N GLU A 174 3.29 -12.08 9.22
CA GLU A 174 3.77 -10.69 9.33
C GLU A 174 3.63 -10.10 10.72
N LYS A 175 2.53 -10.39 11.44
CA LYS A 175 2.23 -9.72 12.70
C LYS A 175 2.07 -10.70 13.86
N GLU A 176 2.94 -10.55 14.85
CA GLU A 176 2.91 -11.32 16.08
C GLU A 176 1.95 -10.72 17.12
N ILE A 177 1.19 -11.60 17.77
CA ILE A 177 0.26 -11.29 18.86
C ILE A 177 0.48 -12.32 19.97
N THR A 178 1.12 -11.90 21.06
CA THR A 178 1.39 -12.77 22.21
C THR A 178 0.30 -12.65 23.25
N LEU A 179 -0.21 -13.79 23.71
CA LEU A 179 -1.19 -13.90 24.77
C LEU A 179 -0.53 -14.53 25.99
N GLU A 180 -0.49 -13.78 27.09
CA GLU A 180 0.25 -14.16 28.30
C GLU A 180 -0.63 -14.83 29.37
N GLU A 181 -1.91 -14.45 29.44
CA GLU A 181 -2.75 -14.79 30.59
C GLU A 181 -3.61 -16.01 30.28
N PRO A 182 -3.34 -17.17 30.91
CA PRO A 182 -4.27 -18.28 30.85
C PRO A 182 -5.56 -17.92 31.58
N LYS A 183 -6.67 -18.58 31.22
CA LYS A 183 -8.00 -18.41 31.83
C LYS A 183 -8.64 -17.04 31.58
N THR A 184 -8.11 -16.28 30.63
CA THR A 184 -8.73 -15.07 30.08
C THR A 184 -9.27 -15.38 28.68
N ASP A 185 -10.48 -14.94 28.38
CA ASP A 185 -11.01 -14.95 27.02
C ASP A 185 -10.52 -13.71 26.27
N TYR A 186 -10.05 -13.92 25.05
CA TYR A 186 -9.48 -12.88 24.20
C TYR A 186 -10.38 -12.64 22.99
N PHE A 187 -10.70 -11.37 22.74
CA PHE A 187 -11.33 -10.92 21.50
C PHE A 187 -10.33 -10.05 20.75
N ILE A 188 -9.76 -10.60 19.69
CA ILE A 188 -8.71 -9.98 18.88
C ILE A 188 -9.36 -9.50 17.59
N TYR A 189 -9.54 -8.19 17.47
CA TYR A 189 -10.06 -7.56 16.28
C TYR A 189 -8.89 -7.21 15.36
N LEU A 190 -8.90 -7.80 14.17
CA LEU A 190 -7.93 -7.55 13.11
C LEU A 190 -8.61 -6.68 12.05
N PHE A 191 -8.15 -5.44 11.90
CA PHE A 191 -8.72 -4.48 10.98
C PHE A 191 -7.88 -4.39 9.71
N PHE A 192 -8.47 -4.80 8.60
CA PHE A 192 -7.86 -4.83 7.29
C PHE A 192 -8.40 -3.69 6.42
N ASN A 193 -7.52 -2.81 5.98
CA ASN A 193 -7.85 -1.84 4.96
C ASN A 193 -7.70 -2.49 3.59
N VAL A 194 -8.81 -2.73 2.89
CA VAL A 194 -8.79 -3.43 1.60
C VAL A 194 -8.43 -2.51 0.44
N THR A 195 -8.42 -1.19 0.61
CA THR A 195 -7.89 -0.27 -0.41
C THR A 195 -6.37 -0.46 -0.56
N LYS A 196 -5.69 -0.87 0.51
CA LYS A 196 -4.28 -1.31 0.53
C LYS A 196 -4.03 -2.57 -0.31
N ILE A 197 -5.10 -3.31 -0.62
CA ILE A 197 -5.11 -4.54 -1.42
C ILE A 197 -5.49 -4.25 -2.88
N GLY A 198 -5.77 -2.98 -3.20
CA GLY A 198 -6.24 -2.54 -4.51
C GLY A 198 -5.37 -3.06 -5.65
N ARG A 199 -6.05 -3.44 -6.74
CA ARG A 199 -5.57 -4.04 -8.00
C ARG A 199 -4.29 -3.39 -8.55
N LEU A 200 -3.15 -3.69 -7.94
CA LEU A 200 -1.85 -3.55 -8.53
C LEU A 200 -1.60 -4.87 -9.25
N ASP A 201 -2.08 -5.01 -10.49
CA ASP A 201 -1.26 -5.77 -11.45
C ASP A 201 0.16 -5.27 -11.22
N ARG A 202 1.10 -6.16 -10.88
CA ARG A 202 2.47 -5.79 -10.49
C ARG A 202 3.00 -4.76 -11.47
N LEU A 203 2.85 -3.48 -11.14
CA LEU A 203 3.21 -2.43 -12.06
C LEU A 203 4.72 -2.46 -12.07
N GLU A 204 5.27 -2.83 -13.22
CA GLU A 204 6.70 -2.79 -13.40
C GLU A 204 7.16 -1.36 -13.13
N ASN A 205 8.31 -1.24 -12.46
CA ASN A 205 8.93 0.05 -12.22
C ASN A 205 9.07 0.80 -13.55
N LYS A 206 8.68 2.08 -13.54
CA LYS A 206 8.69 2.93 -14.73
C LYS A 206 9.76 4.01 -14.60
N SER A 207 10.20 4.54 -15.74
CA SER A 207 11.13 5.65 -15.78
C SER A 207 10.70 6.68 -16.80
N PHE A 208 10.72 7.94 -16.40
CA PHE A 208 10.35 9.10 -17.21
C PHE A 208 11.54 10.04 -17.32
N ILE A 209 11.74 10.64 -18.50
CA ILE A 209 12.69 11.73 -18.65
C ILE A 209 12.05 12.99 -18.04
N LEU A 210 12.69 13.60 -17.04
CA LEU A 210 12.10 14.71 -16.28
C LEU A 210 11.68 15.89 -17.19
N ASP A 211 12.53 16.25 -18.14
CA ASP A 211 12.28 17.40 -19.04
C ASP A 211 11.14 17.14 -20.04
N GLN A 212 10.67 15.90 -20.14
CA GLN A 212 9.53 15.51 -20.98
C GLN A 212 8.22 15.45 -20.20
N LEU A 213 8.25 15.67 -18.89
CA LEU A 213 7.06 15.72 -18.08
C LEU A 213 6.48 17.13 -18.11
N LEU A 214 5.16 17.21 -18.37
CA LEU A 214 4.43 18.47 -18.37
C LEU A 214 3.85 18.69 -16.97
N LYS A 215 4.36 19.68 -16.23
CA LYS A 215 3.80 20.09 -14.94
C LYS A 215 2.46 20.78 -15.16
N ILE A 216 1.41 20.34 -14.47
CA ILE A 216 0.13 21.04 -14.45
C ILE A 216 0.19 22.13 -13.39
N GLU A 217 0.07 23.39 -13.81
CA GLU A 217 -0.10 24.52 -12.90
C GLU A 217 -1.53 24.50 -12.34
N SER A 218 -1.69 24.43 -11.02
CA SER A 218 -2.98 24.68 -10.40
C SER A 218 -3.29 26.17 -10.53
N LYS A 219 -4.38 26.51 -11.23
CA LYS A 219 -4.95 27.86 -11.18
C LYS A 219 -5.60 28.13 -9.83
#